data_AF-A0A537WBI7-F1
#
_entry.id   AF-A0A537WBI7-F1
#
_cell.length_a   1.000
_cell.length_b   1.000
_cell.length_c   1.000
_cell.angle_alpha   90.00
_cell.angle_beta   90.00
_cell.angle_gamma   90.00
#
_symmetry.space_group_name_H-M   'P 1'
#
loop_
_entity.id
_entity.type
_entity.pdbx_description
1 polymer ?
#
loop_
_entity_poly.entity_id
_entity_poly.type
_entity_poly.pdbx_seq_one_letter_code
_entity_poly.pdbx_strand_id
1 'polypeptide(L)'
;MTRLIGPTGSRRRLRLAVPIVAVMVFALLVPAIAFAVHDLQFQLDGDVIHSTTTSVPPGTTQLLDWDSFFDSSGAPIAGSLTGGFTNSGFSPDFATNADGSFNTADQTTFATGSKDTLNPTPGWQCNFDNNVNSKIDVMNAYALAYTNPANSHQILYFALERNANTGDGNVAFWFLQEDVGCVSAGPSTPFTGNHKDGDVLVVSAFTNGGGVSTIDAYRWDGGATGSLNTTPVAHGVDCKVTAGHDSVCATTNSGALPITGPITTPWLTSNKDNGVGHTLQTSEFFEGGIDLTENKLGGRCFNVFIADTRSSQSLTATLFDFARGRLGECSVVLTTTPSSTADRTFGSTTPITDTADIVGSTSGGGGAAPTPTGTVTFFLCSPAQLSPTNTGICTDANGTQVGSPVTTSEKVPGTATATSADAQSLLTVLGRYCFRAHFVAASNDPNYPGQTADTSNPTAECFKVTSVASLTTAQKWLPQDTATVTASGGAAVAGTVTFSLYESADCSGTAVQTFGPITVDSNGQATTSNTTYYTTAKTISWRATFTSTNDVGSGSPSHCETMTVTLNNDTGS
;
A
#
# COMPACT_ATOMS: atom_id res chain seq x y z
N MET A 1 -49.52 -8.58 50.39
CA MET A 1 -50.27 -7.30 50.53
C MET A 1 -49.19 -6.23 50.61
N THR A 2 -48.97 -5.39 49.60
CA THR A 2 -49.87 -4.29 49.20
C THR A 2 -49.70 -3.98 47.71
N ARG A 3 -50.81 -3.95 46.97
CA ARG A 3 -50.94 -3.53 45.56
C ARG A 3 -50.83 -2.00 45.46
N LEU A 4 -50.08 -1.49 44.49
CA LEU A 4 -50.23 -0.15 43.95
C LEU A 4 -50.55 -0.28 42.46
N ILE A 5 -51.86 -0.25 42.16
CA ILE A 5 -52.42 -0.13 40.81
C ILE A 5 -52.54 1.38 40.55
N GLY A 6 -51.80 1.87 39.56
CA GLY A 6 -51.99 3.19 38.93
C GLY A 6 -52.53 3.02 37.50
N PRO A 7 -53.30 3.98 36.97
CA PRO A 7 -54.37 3.73 36.01
C PRO A 7 -53.89 3.38 34.59
N THR A 8 -54.54 2.36 34.03
CA THR A 8 -54.65 2.11 32.59
C THR A 8 -55.36 3.27 31.90
N GLY A 9 -54.72 3.89 30.93
CA GLY A 9 -55.39 4.82 30.01
C GLY A 9 -54.57 6.06 29.67
N SER A 10 -53.58 5.91 28.80
CA SER A 10 -53.01 7.06 28.09
C SER A 10 -52.90 6.75 26.61
N ARG A 11 -53.93 7.14 25.86
CA ARG A 11 -53.94 7.23 24.38
C ARG A 11 -52.85 8.16 23.81
N ARG A 12 -51.95 8.71 24.64
CA ARG A 12 -50.83 9.57 24.24
C ARG A 12 -49.50 8.82 24.02
N ARG A 13 -49.31 7.62 24.56
CA ARG A 13 -48.07 6.83 24.30
C ARG A 13 -48.08 6.10 22.96
N LEU A 14 -49.27 5.78 22.42
CA LEU A 14 -49.40 5.18 21.08
C LEU A 14 -49.23 6.21 19.95
N ARG A 15 -49.41 7.51 20.21
CA ARG A 15 -49.34 8.56 19.19
C ARG A 15 -47.92 9.07 18.88
N LEU A 16 -46.94 8.78 19.73
CA LEU A 16 -45.52 9.05 19.44
C LEU A 16 -44.75 7.82 18.92
N ALA A 17 -45.22 6.59 19.19
CA ALA A 17 -44.59 5.37 18.69
C ALA A 17 -44.90 5.13 17.19
N VAL A 18 -46.11 5.48 16.73
CA VAL A 18 -46.52 5.31 15.34
C VAL A 18 -45.71 6.14 14.32
N PRO A 19 -45.42 7.44 14.53
CA PRO A 19 -44.62 8.20 13.56
C PRO A 19 -43.15 7.77 13.56
N ILE A 20 -42.59 7.34 14.70
CA ILE A 20 -41.17 6.92 14.79
C ILE A 20 -40.97 5.54 14.13
N VAL A 21 -41.91 4.60 14.32
CA VAL A 21 -41.90 3.31 13.62
C VAL A 21 -42.21 3.51 12.13
N ALA A 22 -43.12 4.43 11.76
CA ALA A 22 -43.38 4.74 10.35
C ALA A 22 -42.16 5.37 9.66
N VAL A 23 -41.40 6.26 10.32
CA VAL A 23 -40.15 6.84 9.78
C VAL A 23 -39.03 5.81 9.70
N MET A 24 -38.89 4.90 10.67
CA MET A 24 -37.92 3.81 10.59
C MET A 24 -38.29 2.75 9.53
N VAL A 25 -39.57 2.47 9.33
CA VAL A 25 -40.05 1.58 8.25
C VAL A 25 -39.95 2.27 6.88
N PHE A 26 -40.13 3.59 6.79
CA PHE A 26 -39.88 4.34 5.54
C PHE A 26 -38.39 4.44 5.20
N ALA A 27 -37.50 4.57 6.20
CA ALA A 27 -36.06 4.54 6.01
C ALA A 27 -35.53 3.14 5.61
N LEU A 28 -36.24 2.07 6.00
CA LEU A 28 -35.99 0.68 5.55
C LEU A 28 -36.67 0.34 4.21
N LEU A 29 -37.51 1.22 3.66
CA LEU A 29 -38.25 1.05 2.42
C LEU A 29 -37.92 2.11 1.36
N VAL A 30 -36.84 2.89 1.53
CA VAL A 30 -36.26 3.59 0.38
C VAL A 30 -35.63 2.49 -0.47
N PRO A 31 -36.20 2.10 -1.63
CA PRO A 31 -35.47 1.22 -2.52
C PRO A 31 -34.13 1.91 -2.79
N ALA A 32 -33.03 1.21 -2.58
CA ALA A 32 -31.77 1.63 -3.18
C ALA A 32 -32.08 1.76 -4.67
N ILE A 33 -32.10 3.00 -5.17
CA ILE A 33 -32.37 3.26 -6.57
C ILE A 33 -31.14 2.73 -7.30
N ALA A 34 -31.25 1.53 -7.87
CA ALA A 34 -30.30 1.06 -8.87
C ALA A 34 -30.48 1.98 -10.09
N PHE A 35 -29.41 2.69 -10.43
CA PHE A 35 -29.38 3.52 -11.63
C PHE A 35 -29.16 2.60 -12.82
N ALA A 36 -29.80 2.92 -13.94
CA ALA A 36 -29.49 2.29 -15.22
C ALA A 36 -27.99 2.42 -15.52
N VAL A 37 -27.40 1.42 -16.16
CA VAL A 37 -25.98 1.48 -16.55
C VAL A 37 -25.70 2.68 -17.47
N HIS A 38 -26.68 3.08 -18.28
CA HIS A 38 -26.60 4.26 -19.13
C HIS A 38 -26.87 5.58 -18.40
N ASP A 39 -27.44 5.59 -17.19
CA ASP A 39 -27.82 6.81 -16.43
C ASP A 39 -26.69 7.38 -15.56
N LEU A 40 -25.51 6.76 -15.59
CA LEU A 40 -24.37 7.08 -14.72
C LEU A 40 -23.49 8.17 -15.32
N GLN A 41 -22.23 8.30 -14.87
CA GLN A 41 -21.33 9.35 -15.36
C GLN A 41 -20.67 9.05 -16.71
N PHE A 42 -20.77 7.80 -17.19
CA PHE A 42 -20.17 7.31 -18.44
C PHE A 42 -21.18 7.34 -19.59
N GLN A 43 -20.75 7.76 -20.78
CA GLN A 43 -21.58 7.84 -21.97
C GLN A 43 -21.74 6.47 -22.62
N LEU A 44 -22.97 6.13 -23.01
CA LEU A 44 -23.32 4.97 -23.85
C LEU A 44 -24.22 5.47 -24.98
N ASP A 45 -23.68 6.34 -25.81
CA ASP A 45 -24.41 7.17 -26.77
C ASP A 45 -24.01 6.94 -28.24
N GLY A 46 -23.11 6.00 -28.48
CA GLY A 46 -22.68 5.52 -29.77
C GLY A 46 -21.48 6.28 -30.35
N ASP A 47 -20.70 7.01 -29.55
CA ASP A 47 -19.37 7.44 -29.96
C ASP A 47 -18.30 7.17 -28.89
N VAL A 48 -17.14 7.81 -29.03
CA VAL A 48 -15.98 7.60 -28.14
C VAL A 48 -15.47 8.89 -27.53
N ILE A 49 -16.17 10.00 -27.78
CA ILE A 49 -15.71 11.35 -27.50
C ILE A 49 -16.65 11.96 -26.47
N HIS A 50 -16.11 12.26 -25.29
CA HIS A 50 -16.90 12.89 -24.24
C HIS A 50 -17.64 14.14 -24.75
N SER A 51 -18.96 14.11 -24.63
CA SER A 51 -19.82 15.19 -25.06
C SER A 51 -20.89 15.48 -24.00
N THR A 52 -21.62 16.59 -24.14
CA THR A 52 -22.83 16.82 -23.31
C THR A 52 -24.09 16.31 -24.01
N THR A 53 -23.97 15.62 -25.14
CA THR A 53 -25.08 15.18 -26.00
C THR A 53 -25.22 13.67 -25.90
N THR A 54 -25.93 13.21 -24.88
CA THR A 54 -25.88 11.81 -24.45
C THR A 54 -27.21 11.08 -24.65
N SER A 55 -27.24 9.77 -24.40
CA SER A 55 -28.44 8.92 -24.46
C SER A 55 -29.36 9.06 -23.23
N VAL A 56 -28.91 9.76 -22.16
CA VAL A 56 -29.69 9.94 -20.92
C VAL A 56 -30.74 11.05 -21.00
N PRO A 57 -31.78 11.02 -20.13
CA PRO A 57 -32.81 12.06 -20.10
C PRO A 57 -32.25 13.49 -19.95
N PRO A 58 -32.91 14.49 -20.57
CA PRO A 58 -32.48 15.89 -20.49
C PRO A 58 -32.35 16.38 -19.03
N GLY A 59 -31.17 16.93 -18.69
CA GLY A 59 -30.86 17.48 -17.36
C GLY A 59 -29.81 16.70 -16.59
N THR A 60 -29.44 15.51 -17.04
CA THR A 60 -28.28 14.75 -16.54
C THR A 60 -27.08 15.02 -17.44
N THR A 61 -25.95 15.44 -16.87
CA THR A 61 -24.70 15.64 -17.62
C THR A 61 -23.76 14.48 -17.35
N GLN A 62 -23.42 13.74 -18.41
CA GLN A 62 -22.33 12.77 -18.40
C GLN A 62 -21.13 13.46 -19.05
N LEU A 63 -19.95 13.34 -18.45
CA LEU A 63 -18.75 14.08 -18.87
C LEU A 63 -17.59 13.16 -19.23
N LEU A 64 -17.80 11.85 -19.12
CA LEU A 64 -16.78 10.85 -19.32
C LEU A 64 -17.22 9.90 -20.42
N ASP A 65 -16.28 9.59 -21.29
CA ASP A 65 -16.41 8.64 -22.38
C ASP A 65 -15.04 7.97 -22.62
N TRP A 66 -14.91 7.12 -23.62
CA TRP A 66 -13.72 6.33 -23.90
C TRP A 66 -12.45 7.18 -24.04
N ASP A 67 -12.51 8.35 -24.71
CA ASP A 67 -11.40 9.31 -24.83
C ASP A 67 -10.95 9.95 -23.51
N SER A 68 -11.77 9.85 -22.46
CA SER A 68 -11.41 10.32 -21.12
C SER A 68 -10.43 9.37 -20.45
N PHE A 69 -10.35 8.11 -20.90
CA PHE A 69 -9.54 7.06 -20.30
C PHE A 69 -8.37 6.61 -21.18
N PHE A 70 -8.44 6.77 -22.50
CA PHE A 70 -7.41 6.33 -23.43
C PHE A 70 -6.87 7.47 -24.29
N ASP A 71 -5.54 7.51 -24.48
CA ASP A 71 -4.89 8.48 -25.34
C ASP A 71 -4.92 8.07 -26.84
N SER A 72 -4.31 8.87 -27.71
CA SER A 72 -4.27 8.60 -29.15
C SER A 72 -3.51 7.32 -29.55
N SER A 73 -2.80 6.68 -28.63
CA SER A 73 -2.17 5.37 -28.83
C SER A 73 -3.02 4.21 -28.30
N GLY A 74 -4.19 4.50 -27.72
CA GLY A 74 -5.01 3.52 -27.00
C GLY A 74 -4.46 3.19 -25.61
N ALA A 75 -3.46 3.93 -25.11
CA ALA A 75 -2.89 3.69 -23.80
C ALA A 75 -3.73 4.35 -22.70
N PRO A 76 -3.88 3.72 -21.52
CA PRO A 76 -4.55 4.35 -20.37
C PRO A 76 -3.90 5.68 -19.97
N ILE A 77 -4.71 6.72 -19.82
CA ILE A 77 -4.27 8.05 -19.38
C ILE A 77 -3.98 8.01 -17.88
N ALA A 78 -2.77 8.40 -17.49
CA ALA A 78 -2.38 8.42 -16.07
C ALA A 78 -3.29 9.35 -15.24
N GLY A 79 -3.92 8.80 -14.22
CA GLY A 79 -4.80 9.55 -13.31
C GLY A 79 -6.23 9.79 -13.83
N SER A 80 -6.64 9.18 -14.95
CA SER A 80 -8.01 9.27 -15.48
C SER A 80 -9.04 8.50 -14.64
N LEU A 81 -8.62 7.41 -13.98
CA LEU A 81 -9.45 6.58 -13.10
C LEU A 81 -9.88 7.34 -11.84
N THR A 82 -10.91 8.15 -11.98
CA THR A 82 -11.50 9.00 -10.95
C THR A 82 -12.99 8.70 -10.81
N GLY A 83 -13.69 9.31 -9.85
CA GLY A 83 -15.16 9.23 -9.79
C GLY A 83 -15.75 7.85 -9.51
N GLY A 84 -14.94 6.84 -9.18
CA GLY A 84 -15.37 5.44 -8.98
C GLY A 84 -14.88 4.48 -10.06
N PHE A 85 -14.26 4.96 -11.13
CA PHE A 85 -13.57 4.07 -12.08
C PHE A 85 -12.34 3.45 -11.40
N THR A 86 -12.24 2.13 -11.50
CA THR A 86 -11.22 1.35 -10.81
C THR A 86 -10.23 0.73 -11.78
N ASN A 87 -10.61 0.55 -13.04
CA ASN A 87 -9.69 0.03 -14.04
C ASN A 87 -10.10 0.32 -15.49
N SER A 88 -9.13 0.18 -16.39
CA SER A 88 -9.31 0.39 -17.82
C SER A 88 -8.39 -0.52 -18.62
N GLY A 89 -8.89 -1.11 -19.70
CA GLY A 89 -8.10 -1.92 -20.62
C GLY A 89 -8.44 -1.64 -22.08
N PHE A 90 -7.43 -1.67 -22.93
CA PHE A 90 -7.54 -1.45 -24.37
C PHE A 90 -6.69 -2.51 -25.10
N SER A 91 -7.22 -3.05 -26.20
CA SER A 91 -6.59 -4.06 -27.03
C SER A 91 -6.76 -3.69 -28.50
N PRO A 92 -5.70 -3.21 -29.17
CA PRO A 92 -5.69 -3.19 -30.62
C PRO A 92 -5.50 -4.61 -31.14
N ASP A 93 -6.27 -4.99 -32.15
CA ASP A 93 -6.30 -6.34 -32.71
C ASP A 93 -5.94 -6.37 -34.19
N PHE A 94 -5.80 -5.21 -34.82
CA PHE A 94 -5.31 -5.11 -36.20
C PHE A 94 -3.83 -4.76 -36.30
N ALA A 95 -3.23 -5.12 -37.43
CA ALA A 95 -1.87 -4.75 -37.80
C ALA A 95 -1.82 -3.88 -39.06
N THR A 96 -0.68 -3.21 -39.25
CA THR A 96 -0.40 -2.44 -40.47
C THR A 96 0.85 -2.98 -41.16
N ASN A 97 0.87 -2.89 -42.48
CA ASN A 97 2.05 -3.15 -43.29
C ASN A 97 3.07 -2.02 -43.13
N ALA A 98 4.29 -2.25 -43.59
CA ALA A 98 5.37 -1.24 -43.53
C ALA A 98 5.06 0.06 -44.29
N ASP A 99 4.14 0.02 -45.27
CA ASP A 99 3.66 1.19 -46.01
C ASP A 99 2.45 1.89 -45.34
N GLY A 100 2.02 1.39 -44.17
CA GLY A 100 0.89 1.90 -43.41
C GLY A 100 -0.47 1.38 -43.88
N SER A 101 -0.54 0.48 -44.88
CA SER A 101 -1.80 -0.12 -45.27
C SER A 101 -2.29 -1.13 -44.21
N PHE A 102 -3.59 -1.40 -44.22
CA PHE A 102 -4.17 -2.48 -43.40
C PHE A 102 -3.52 -3.82 -43.74
N ASN A 103 -3.17 -4.60 -42.72
CA ASN A 103 -2.69 -5.97 -42.87
C ASN A 103 -3.85 -6.93 -42.54
N THR A 104 -4.24 -7.76 -43.51
CA THR A 104 -5.34 -8.72 -43.36
C THR A 104 -4.93 -10.00 -42.62
N ALA A 105 -3.66 -10.12 -42.24
CA ALA A 105 -3.16 -11.26 -41.49
C ALA A 105 -3.33 -11.03 -39.98
N ASP A 106 -3.83 -12.05 -39.31
CA ASP A 106 -4.25 -12.00 -37.91
C ASP A 106 -3.80 -13.25 -37.15
N GLN A 107 -3.40 -13.09 -35.89
CA GLN A 107 -2.94 -14.14 -34.98
C GLN A 107 -3.99 -14.53 -33.92
N THR A 108 -5.13 -13.85 -33.90
CA THR A 108 -6.16 -13.93 -32.86
C THR A 108 -7.54 -14.27 -33.43
N THR A 109 -7.58 -15.18 -34.41
CA THR A 109 -8.84 -15.80 -34.83
C THR A 109 -9.12 -17.11 -34.08
N PHE A 110 -10.37 -17.44 -33.83
CA PHE A 110 -10.78 -18.75 -33.29
C PHE A 110 -10.68 -19.85 -34.35
N ALA A 111 -10.11 -20.98 -33.96
CA ALA A 111 -10.12 -22.17 -34.79
C ALA A 111 -11.51 -22.85 -34.82
N THR A 112 -11.72 -23.64 -35.88
CA THR A 112 -12.96 -24.42 -36.05
C THR A 112 -13.18 -25.36 -34.86
N GLY A 113 -14.31 -25.22 -34.19
CA GLY A 113 -14.70 -26.06 -33.04
C GLY A 113 -14.78 -25.31 -31.71
N SER A 114 -14.15 -24.13 -31.61
CA SER A 114 -14.30 -23.24 -30.44
C SER A 114 -15.75 -22.78 -30.29
N LYS A 115 -16.27 -22.81 -29.06
CA LYS A 115 -17.68 -22.52 -28.71
C LYS A 115 -17.74 -21.97 -27.29
N ASP A 116 -18.60 -20.98 -27.05
CA ASP A 116 -18.81 -20.39 -25.72
C ASP A 116 -19.25 -21.41 -24.64
N THR A 117 -19.88 -22.52 -25.06
CA THR A 117 -20.30 -23.60 -24.15
C THR A 117 -19.14 -24.49 -23.69
N LEU A 118 -17.92 -24.29 -24.20
CA LEU A 118 -16.75 -25.09 -23.86
C LEU A 118 -15.80 -24.29 -22.97
N ASN A 119 -15.14 -24.98 -22.04
CA ASN A 119 -14.04 -24.39 -21.27
C ASN A 119 -12.83 -24.09 -22.19
N PRO A 120 -12.12 -22.96 -22.04
CA PRO A 120 -11.05 -22.56 -22.95
C PRO A 120 -9.98 -23.63 -23.11
N THR A 121 -9.50 -24.22 -22.00
CA THR A 121 -8.58 -25.37 -22.07
C THR A 121 -9.34 -26.68 -21.85
N PRO A 122 -9.38 -27.63 -22.79
CA PRO A 122 -8.80 -27.62 -24.15
C PRO A 122 -9.82 -27.22 -25.24
N GLY A 123 -10.98 -26.65 -24.88
CA GLY A 123 -12.12 -26.51 -25.77
C GLY A 123 -12.01 -25.38 -26.81
N TRP A 124 -11.12 -24.42 -26.59
CA TRP A 124 -10.86 -23.31 -27.52
C TRP A 124 -9.44 -23.40 -28.08
N GLN A 125 -9.31 -22.97 -29.34
CA GLN A 125 -8.06 -22.85 -30.05
C GLN A 125 -8.06 -21.54 -30.85
N CYS A 126 -6.89 -20.92 -31.01
CA CYS A 126 -6.69 -19.81 -31.93
C CYS A 126 -5.86 -20.20 -33.15
N ASN A 127 -6.02 -19.46 -34.23
CA ASN A 127 -5.38 -19.65 -35.53
C ASN A 127 -4.59 -18.41 -35.94
N PHE A 128 -3.65 -18.63 -36.86
CA PHE A 128 -3.12 -17.58 -37.70
C PHE A 128 -3.81 -17.63 -39.06
N ASP A 129 -4.53 -16.58 -39.42
CA ASP A 129 -5.20 -16.45 -40.70
C ASP A 129 -4.57 -15.32 -41.51
N ASN A 130 -4.13 -15.63 -42.74
CA ASN A 130 -3.47 -14.64 -43.61
C ASN A 130 -4.44 -13.60 -44.22
N ASN A 131 -5.75 -13.88 -44.16
CA ASN A 131 -6.77 -13.05 -44.76
C ASN A 131 -8.09 -13.21 -43.99
N VAL A 132 -8.23 -12.43 -42.93
CA VAL A 132 -9.48 -12.31 -42.19
C VAL A 132 -10.48 -11.49 -43.01
N ASN A 133 -11.74 -11.92 -42.98
CA ASN A 133 -12.79 -11.20 -43.69
C ASN A 133 -13.19 -9.95 -42.88
N SER A 134 -13.11 -8.77 -43.50
CA SER A 134 -13.47 -7.47 -42.88
C SER A 134 -14.79 -7.45 -42.10
N LYS A 135 -15.79 -8.28 -42.43
CA LYS A 135 -17.06 -8.32 -41.69
C LYS A 135 -16.89 -8.81 -40.24
N ILE A 136 -15.96 -9.74 -40.04
CA ILE A 136 -15.75 -10.44 -38.76
C ILE A 136 -14.50 -9.95 -38.04
N ASP A 137 -13.67 -9.15 -38.70
CA ASP A 137 -12.41 -8.63 -38.21
C ASP A 137 -12.63 -7.52 -37.14
N VAL A 138 -12.07 -7.72 -35.95
CA VAL A 138 -12.11 -6.80 -34.81
C VAL A 138 -10.91 -5.86 -34.91
N MET A 139 -11.15 -4.55 -34.82
CA MET A 139 -10.05 -3.58 -34.92
C MET A 139 -9.49 -3.25 -33.55
N ASN A 140 -10.37 -2.86 -32.63
CA ASN A 140 -10.02 -2.53 -31.27
C ASN A 140 -11.10 -3.04 -30.33
N ALA A 141 -10.73 -3.38 -29.11
CA ALA A 141 -11.67 -3.61 -28.02
C ALA A 141 -11.17 -2.98 -26.73
N TYR A 142 -12.09 -2.51 -25.91
CA TYR A 142 -11.75 -1.83 -24.67
C TYR A 142 -12.83 -2.01 -23.62
N ALA A 143 -12.44 -1.90 -22.35
CA ALA A 143 -13.33 -2.07 -21.21
C ALA A 143 -12.92 -1.18 -20.04
N LEU A 144 -13.90 -0.82 -19.21
CA LEU A 144 -13.73 -0.07 -17.97
C LEU A 144 -14.43 -0.79 -16.82
N ALA A 145 -13.79 -0.78 -15.66
CA ALA A 145 -14.39 -1.21 -14.40
C ALA A 145 -14.79 0.02 -13.58
N TYR A 146 -16.03 0.04 -13.10
CA TYR A 146 -16.60 1.14 -12.35
C TYR A 146 -17.28 0.64 -11.08
N THR A 147 -16.91 1.20 -9.93
CA THR A 147 -17.63 1.01 -8.66
C THR A 147 -18.33 2.31 -8.30
N ASN A 148 -19.66 2.30 -8.37
CA ASN A 148 -20.48 3.48 -8.11
C ASN A 148 -20.29 3.96 -6.66
N PRO A 149 -19.76 5.16 -6.41
CA PRO A 149 -19.52 5.66 -5.06
C PRO A 149 -20.80 5.85 -4.23
N ALA A 150 -21.96 5.99 -4.88
CA ALA A 150 -23.23 6.25 -4.20
C ALA A 150 -23.85 4.98 -3.57
N ASN A 151 -23.65 3.82 -4.18
CA ASN A 151 -24.31 2.57 -3.78
C ASN A 151 -23.40 1.32 -3.81
N SER A 152 -22.12 1.47 -4.16
CA SER A 152 -21.13 0.39 -4.28
C SER A 152 -21.44 -0.66 -5.35
N HIS A 153 -22.34 -0.36 -6.30
CA HIS A 153 -22.57 -1.26 -7.44
C HIS A 153 -21.35 -1.31 -8.34
N GLN A 154 -20.97 -2.51 -8.77
CA GLN A 154 -19.89 -2.77 -9.71
C GLN A 154 -20.46 -2.90 -11.11
N ILE A 155 -19.88 -2.16 -12.05
CA ILE A 155 -20.33 -2.09 -13.43
C ILE A 155 -19.13 -2.26 -14.34
N LEU A 156 -19.34 -3.00 -15.43
CA LEU A 156 -18.41 -3.09 -16.54
C LEU A 156 -18.98 -2.31 -17.71
N TYR A 157 -18.18 -1.42 -18.28
CA TYR A 157 -18.41 -0.85 -19.61
C TYR A 157 -17.46 -1.53 -20.59
N PHE A 158 -17.92 -1.77 -21.81
CA PHE A 158 -17.15 -2.46 -22.83
C PHE A 158 -17.53 -2.02 -24.21
N ALA A 159 -16.57 -2.08 -25.13
CA ALA A 159 -16.79 -1.68 -26.50
C ALA A 159 -15.79 -2.32 -27.46
N LEU A 160 -16.20 -2.44 -28.71
CA LEU A 160 -15.38 -2.97 -29.80
C LEU A 160 -15.67 -2.24 -31.11
N GLU A 161 -14.68 -2.31 -31.98
CA GLU A 161 -14.69 -1.76 -33.32
C GLU A 161 -14.57 -2.89 -34.36
N ARG A 162 -15.28 -2.77 -35.48
CA ARG A 162 -15.25 -3.76 -36.56
C ARG A 162 -14.80 -3.13 -37.87
N ASN A 163 -14.07 -3.87 -38.70
CA ASN A 163 -13.53 -3.34 -39.96
C ASN A 163 -14.60 -3.02 -41.02
N ALA A 164 -15.77 -3.68 -40.97
CA ALA A 164 -16.87 -3.43 -41.90
C ALA A 164 -18.26 -3.72 -41.31
N ASN A 165 -19.27 -2.98 -41.76
CA ASN A 165 -20.68 -3.10 -41.35
C ASN A 165 -21.57 -3.95 -42.27
N THR A 166 -21.03 -4.94 -42.99
CA THR A 166 -21.82 -5.67 -44.02
C THR A 166 -22.86 -6.65 -43.43
N GLY A 167 -24.14 -6.28 -43.51
CA GLY A 167 -25.27 -7.09 -43.04
C GLY A 167 -25.37 -7.15 -41.51
N ASP A 168 -26.12 -8.11 -40.98
CA ASP A 168 -26.25 -8.28 -39.53
C ASP A 168 -24.91 -8.64 -38.87
N GLY A 169 -24.69 -8.11 -37.66
CA GLY A 169 -23.52 -8.37 -36.85
C GLY A 169 -23.89 -8.93 -35.48
N ASN A 170 -23.05 -9.82 -34.97
CA ASN A 170 -23.16 -10.37 -33.63
C ASN A 170 -21.77 -10.32 -33.00
N VAL A 171 -21.75 -9.94 -31.74
CA VAL A 171 -20.54 -9.75 -30.97
C VAL A 171 -20.72 -10.34 -29.58
N ALA A 172 -19.61 -10.62 -28.92
CA ALA A 172 -19.64 -10.98 -27.52
C ALA A 172 -18.42 -10.46 -26.75
N PHE A 173 -18.56 -10.42 -25.43
CA PHE A 173 -17.50 -10.15 -24.49
C PHE A 173 -17.48 -11.24 -23.42
N TRP A 174 -16.36 -11.90 -23.29
CA TRP A 174 -16.04 -12.68 -22.10
C TRP A 174 -15.29 -11.82 -21.11
N PHE A 175 -15.76 -11.76 -19.86
CA PHE A 175 -15.00 -11.27 -18.71
C PHE A 175 -14.58 -12.45 -17.85
N LEU A 176 -13.26 -12.61 -17.71
CA LEU A 176 -12.64 -13.84 -17.23
C LEU A 176 -11.73 -13.54 -16.04
N GLN A 177 -11.82 -14.39 -15.01
CA GLN A 177 -11.02 -14.24 -13.81
C GLN A 177 -9.58 -14.78 -13.98
N GLU A 178 -9.36 -15.77 -14.84
CA GLU A 178 -7.99 -16.24 -15.19
C GLU A 178 -7.40 -15.45 -16.37
N ASP A 179 -6.08 -15.58 -16.55
CA ASP A 179 -5.35 -15.08 -17.73
C ASP A 179 -5.61 -15.99 -18.96
N VAL A 180 -6.88 -16.08 -19.36
CA VAL A 180 -7.31 -16.88 -20.51
C VAL A 180 -6.87 -16.19 -21.79
N GLY A 181 -6.25 -16.90 -22.74
CA GLY A 181 -5.81 -16.29 -23.99
C GLY A 181 -5.10 -17.25 -24.93
N CYS A 182 -4.83 -16.78 -26.13
CA CYS A 182 -4.11 -17.51 -27.17
C CYS A 182 -3.58 -16.51 -28.21
N VAL A 183 -2.41 -16.79 -28.76
CA VAL A 183 -1.88 -16.13 -29.97
C VAL A 183 -1.24 -17.22 -30.81
N SER A 184 -1.57 -17.28 -32.09
CA SER A 184 -0.96 -18.25 -33.01
C SER A 184 -0.06 -17.55 -34.01
N ALA A 185 1.19 -18.03 -34.13
CA ALA A 185 2.12 -17.61 -35.18
C ALA A 185 2.11 -18.54 -36.40
N GLY A 186 1.11 -19.44 -36.51
CA GLY A 186 1.02 -20.41 -37.61
C GLY A 186 -0.09 -21.45 -37.38
N PRO A 187 0.23 -22.67 -36.90
CA PRO A 187 -0.78 -23.70 -36.70
C PRO A 187 -1.75 -23.37 -35.56
N SER A 188 -2.93 -23.99 -35.58
CA SER A 188 -3.89 -23.88 -34.49
C SER A 188 -3.25 -24.20 -33.14
N THR A 189 -3.40 -23.31 -32.16
CA THR A 189 -2.82 -23.45 -30.82
C THR A 189 -3.94 -23.44 -29.78
N PRO A 190 -3.90 -24.30 -28.75
CA PRO A 190 -4.87 -24.26 -27.66
C PRO A 190 -4.81 -22.95 -26.88
N PHE A 191 -5.97 -22.49 -26.41
CA PHE A 191 -6.00 -21.47 -25.37
C PHE A 191 -5.34 -21.97 -24.10
N THR A 192 -4.76 -21.05 -23.34
CA THR A 192 -4.38 -21.26 -21.94
C THR A 192 -5.42 -20.67 -21.01
N GLY A 193 -5.44 -21.11 -19.75
CA GLY A 193 -6.42 -20.68 -18.75
C GLY A 193 -7.75 -21.43 -18.84
N ASN A 194 -8.57 -21.30 -17.81
CA ASN A 194 -9.86 -21.95 -17.68
C ASN A 194 -10.90 -20.97 -17.20
N HIS A 195 -12.16 -21.30 -17.43
CA HIS A 195 -13.24 -20.60 -16.76
C HIS A 195 -13.19 -20.80 -15.24
N LYS A 196 -13.62 -19.75 -14.55
CA LYS A 196 -13.95 -19.75 -13.12
C LYS A 196 -15.43 -19.52 -12.92
N ASP A 197 -15.88 -19.91 -11.73
CA ASP A 197 -17.27 -19.72 -11.36
C ASP A 197 -17.60 -18.23 -11.34
N GLY A 198 -18.61 -17.85 -12.11
CA GLY A 198 -18.99 -16.46 -12.26
C GLY A 198 -18.22 -15.67 -13.31
N ASP A 199 -17.43 -16.31 -14.18
CA ASP A 199 -17.06 -15.70 -15.45
C ASP A 199 -18.33 -15.31 -16.22
N VAL A 200 -18.26 -14.21 -16.96
CA VAL A 200 -19.42 -13.58 -17.59
C VAL A 200 -19.24 -13.56 -19.09
N LEU A 201 -20.23 -14.06 -19.81
CA LEU A 201 -20.36 -13.86 -21.25
C LEU A 201 -21.47 -12.85 -21.51
N VAL A 202 -21.18 -11.78 -22.22
CA VAL A 202 -22.17 -10.84 -22.72
C VAL A 202 -22.26 -11.01 -24.23
N VAL A 203 -23.45 -11.29 -24.76
CA VAL A 203 -23.71 -11.48 -26.19
C VAL A 203 -24.64 -10.39 -26.67
N SER A 204 -24.32 -9.75 -27.80
CA SER A 204 -25.22 -8.81 -28.42
C SER A 204 -25.32 -9.00 -29.94
N ALA A 205 -26.42 -8.50 -30.49
CA ALA A 205 -26.61 -8.41 -31.91
C ALA A 205 -27.33 -7.13 -32.32
N PHE A 206 -27.06 -6.75 -33.56
CA PHE A 206 -27.60 -5.57 -34.20
C PHE A 206 -27.82 -5.88 -35.69
N THR A 207 -28.89 -5.31 -36.24
CA THR A 207 -29.39 -5.69 -37.58
C THR A 207 -29.07 -4.63 -38.62
N ASN A 208 -28.59 -5.05 -39.80
CA ASN A 208 -28.43 -4.26 -41.04
C ASN A 208 -28.15 -2.75 -40.89
N GLY A 209 -27.08 -2.37 -40.19
CA GLY A 209 -26.71 -0.95 -40.07
C GLY A 209 -27.58 -0.14 -39.11
N GLY A 210 -28.36 -0.81 -38.25
CA GLY A 210 -29.22 -0.24 -37.22
C GLY A 210 -28.73 -0.56 -35.79
N GLY A 211 -29.51 -0.11 -34.81
CA GLY A 211 -29.20 -0.22 -33.38
C GLY A 211 -29.22 -1.64 -32.82
N VAL A 212 -28.95 -1.75 -31.53
CA VAL A 212 -28.87 -3.03 -30.81
C VAL A 212 -30.26 -3.65 -30.68
N SER A 213 -30.42 -4.89 -31.17
CA SER A 213 -31.70 -5.61 -31.07
C SER A 213 -31.85 -6.34 -29.74
N THR A 214 -30.75 -6.89 -29.22
CA THR A 214 -30.72 -7.65 -27.96
C THR A 214 -29.32 -7.60 -27.36
N ILE A 215 -29.24 -7.60 -26.03
CA ILE A 215 -28.02 -7.91 -25.28
C ILE A 215 -28.37 -8.85 -24.13
N ASP A 216 -27.67 -9.98 -24.04
CA ASP A 216 -27.90 -11.01 -23.05
C ASP A 216 -26.59 -11.32 -22.33
N ALA A 217 -26.61 -11.33 -21.01
CA ALA A 217 -25.48 -11.75 -20.19
C ALA A 217 -25.73 -13.15 -19.62
N TYR A 218 -24.71 -13.99 -19.62
CA TYR A 218 -24.73 -15.36 -19.12
C TYR A 218 -23.60 -15.55 -18.12
N ARG A 219 -23.84 -16.41 -17.13
CA ARG A 219 -22.85 -16.78 -16.11
C ARG A 219 -22.31 -18.18 -16.38
N TRP A 220 -21.01 -18.34 -16.26
CA TRP A 220 -20.39 -19.66 -16.16
C TRP A 220 -20.55 -20.22 -14.74
N ASP A 221 -21.09 -21.43 -14.62
CA ASP A 221 -21.29 -22.13 -13.36
C ASP A 221 -20.19 -23.20 -13.16
N GLY A 222 -19.45 -23.09 -12.06
CA GLY A 222 -18.32 -23.98 -11.73
C GLY A 222 -16.98 -23.52 -12.32
N GLY A 223 -15.95 -24.36 -12.26
CA GLY A 223 -14.61 -24.05 -12.78
C GLY A 223 -14.36 -24.64 -14.17
N ALA A 224 -13.16 -25.18 -14.38
CA ALA A 224 -12.75 -25.81 -15.66
C ALA A 224 -13.67 -26.95 -16.14
N THR A 225 -14.39 -27.61 -15.23
CA THR A 225 -15.37 -28.67 -15.53
C THR A 225 -16.82 -28.19 -15.45
N GLY A 226 -17.01 -26.87 -15.41
CA GLY A 226 -18.30 -26.21 -15.31
C GLY A 226 -19.04 -26.16 -16.64
N SER A 227 -20.07 -25.32 -16.69
CA SER A 227 -20.84 -25.08 -17.90
C SER A 227 -21.43 -23.68 -17.92
N LEU A 228 -21.60 -23.13 -19.12
CA LEU A 228 -22.32 -21.89 -19.33
C LEU A 228 -23.82 -22.09 -19.07
N ASN A 229 -24.44 -21.22 -18.29
CA ASN A 229 -25.88 -21.22 -18.10
C ASN A 229 -26.59 -20.91 -19.44
N THR A 230 -27.64 -21.66 -19.77
CA THR A 230 -28.42 -21.43 -20.99
C THR A 230 -29.48 -20.34 -20.82
N THR A 231 -29.74 -19.90 -19.59
CA THR A 231 -30.66 -18.81 -19.28
C THR A 231 -29.83 -17.56 -18.97
N PRO A 232 -30.10 -16.42 -19.64
CA PRO A 232 -29.38 -15.20 -19.36
C PRO A 232 -29.67 -14.72 -17.94
N VAL A 233 -28.64 -14.24 -17.25
CA VAL A 233 -28.72 -13.60 -15.94
C VAL A 233 -29.14 -12.13 -16.04
N ALA A 234 -28.95 -11.51 -17.20
CA ALA A 234 -29.40 -10.16 -17.53
C ALA A 234 -29.82 -10.09 -19.00
N HIS A 235 -30.83 -9.28 -19.30
CA HIS A 235 -31.32 -9.04 -20.66
C HIS A 235 -31.60 -7.56 -20.84
N GLY A 236 -31.21 -7.01 -21.99
CA GLY A 236 -31.39 -5.61 -22.35
C GLY A 236 -31.51 -5.39 -23.85
N VAL A 237 -31.65 -4.13 -24.23
CA VAL A 237 -31.79 -3.67 -25.62
C VAL A 237 -30.93 -2.41 -25.84
N ASP A 238 -31.26 -1.61 -26.86
CA ASP A 238 -30.50 -0.40 -27.18
C ASP A 238 -30.49 0.61 -26.02
N CYS A 239 -29.30 1.04 -25.57
CA CYS A 239 -29.15 2.05 -24.51
C CYS A 239 -29.85 3.37 -24.85
N LYS A 240 -30.02 3.69 -26.14
CA LYS A 240 -30.62 4.95 -26.61
C LYS A 240 -32.16 4.96 -26.56
N VAL A 241 -32.79 3.80 -26.35
CA VAL A 241 -34.26 3.67 -26.36
C VAL A 241 -34.81 3.03 -25.09
N THR A 242 -33.93 2.53 -24.23
CA THR A 242 -34.32 1.87 -22.98
C THR A 242 -34.75 2.91 -21.94
N ALA A 243 -35.73 2.56 -21.11
CA ALA A 243 -36.14 3.38 -19.98
C ALA A 243 -35.16 3.15 -18.81
N GLY A 244 -35.03 4.12 -17.89
CA GLY A 244 -34.14 3.98 -16.73
C GLY A 244 -34.40 2.69 -15.91
N HIS A 245 -33.37 2.26 -15.17
CA HIS A 245 -33.26 1.00 -14.40
C HIS A 245 -32.92 -0.29 -15.19
N ASP A 246 -32.21 -0.20 -16.32
CA ASP A 246 -31.63 -1.39 -16.95
C ASP A 246 -30.30 -1.81 -16.31
N SER A 247 -30.18 -3.09 -15.99
CA SER A 247 -28.93 -3.66 -15.45
C SER A 247 -27.94 -4.07 -16.55
N VAL A 248 -28.35 -4.01 -17.81
CA VAL A 248 -27.52 -4.22 -19.00
C VAL A 248 -28.14 -3.51 -20.21
N CYS A 249 -27.33 -2.84 -21.01
CA CYS A 249 -27.71 -2.33 -22.32
C CYS A 249 -26.48 -2.24 -23.23
N ALA A 250 -26.72 -2.12 -24.53
CA ALA A 250 -25.66 -1.77 -25.48
C ALA A 250 -26.20 -0.86 -26.58
N THR A 251 -25.31 -0.18 -27.29
CA THR A 251 -25.68 0.58 -28.49
C THR A 251 -24.58 0.48 -29.54
N THR A 252 -24.82 1.11 -30.69
CA THR A 252 -23.83 1.26 -31.76
C THR A 252 -23.79 2.71 -32.20
N ASN A 253 -22.85 3.10 -33.07
CA ASN A 253 -22.89 4.39 -33.76
C ASN A 253 -23.97 4.48 -34.86
N SER A 254 -25.14 3.90 -34.59
CA SER A 254 -26.32 3.90 -35.45
C SER A 254 -27.60 3.90 -34.59
N GLY A 255 -28.78 3.87 -35.22
CA GLY A 255 -30.05 3.77 -34.50
C GLY A 255 -30.65 5.12 -34.09
N ALA A 256 -31.12 5.23 -32.85
CA ALA A 256 -31.73 6.45 -32.31
C ALA A 256 -30.68 7.55 -32.02
N LEU A 257 -31.11 8.80 -31.84
CA LEU A 257 -30.26 9.91 -31.40
C LEU A 257 -29.62 9.59 -30.02
N PRO A 258 -28.45 10.15 -29.68
CA PRO A 258 -27.80 11.33 -30.29
C PRO A 258 -26.86 11.04 -31.47
N ILE A 259 -26.20 9.87 -31.53
CA ILE A 259 -25.24 9.53 -32.60
C ILE A 259 -25.82 8.47 -33.54
N THR A 260 -25.83 8.74 -34.85
CA THR A 260 -26.45 7.87 -35.86
C THR A 260 -25.64 7.73 -37.15
N GLY A 261 -24.35 8.07 -37.11
CA GLY A 261 -23.50 8.19 -38.29
C GLY A 261 -22.05 7.77 -38.06
N PRO A 262 -21.16 7.99 -39.06
CA PRO A 262 -19.74 7.77 -38.89
C PRO A 262 -19.16 8.59 -37.73
N ILE A 263 -18.23 8.01 -36.99
CA ILE A 263 -17.54 8.64 -35.85
C ILE A 263 -16.04 8.72 -36.11
N THR A 264 -15.36 9.57 -35.34
CA THR A 264 -13.90 9.71 -35.39
C THR A 264 -13.28 9.32 -34.06
N THR A 265 -12.31 8.41 -34.08
CA THR A 265 -11.59 7.91 -32.90
C THR A 265 -10.30 8.69 -32.66
N PRO A 266 -9.89 8.95 -31.40
CA PRO A 266 -8.58 9.54 -31.10
C PRO A 266 -7.41 8.60 -31.44
N TRP A 267 -7.62 7.30 -31.24
CA TRP A 267 -6.67 6.22 -31.58
C TRP A 267 -6.87 5.73 -33.01
N LEU A 268 -5.88 5.00 -33.50
CA LEU A 268 -5.94 4.37 -34.81
C LEU A 268 -6.96 3.22 -34.84
N THR A 269 -7.64 3.13 -35.95
CA THR A 269 -8.52 2.02 -36.34
C THR A 269 -8.29 1.70 -37.82
N SER A 270 -9.04 0.74 -38.36
CA SER A 270 -9.10 0.54 -39.80
C SER A 270 -10.52 0.24 -40.24
N ASN A 271 -10.94 0.91 -41.30
CA ASN A 271 -12.21 0.66 -41.97
C ASN A 271 -11.94 0.10 -43.38
N LYS A 272 -12.77 -0.83 -43.84
CA LYS A 272 -12.62 -1.46 -45.16
C LYS A 272 -12.60 -0.47 -46.33
N ASP A 273 -13.40 0.60 -46.25
CA ASP A 273 -13.56 1.59 -47.32
C ASP A 273 -12.59 2.78 -47.16
N ASN A 274 -12.20 3.14 -45.94
CA ASN A 274 -11.31 4.27 -45.64
C ASN A 274 -9.85 3.88 -45.41
N GLY A 275 -9.56 2.60 -45.19
CA GLY A 275 -8.26 2.10 -44.78
C GLY A 275 -7.95 2.40 -43.31
N VAL A 276 -6.65 2.31 -42.97
CA VAL A 276 -6.12 2.66 -41.65
C VAL A 276 -6.26 4.16 -41.41
N GLY A 277 -6.81 4.55 -40.28
CA GLY A 277 -7.04 5.93 -39.94
C GLY A 277 -7.80 6.08 -38.62
N HIS A 278 -8.76 6.98 -38.60
CA HIS A 278 -9.51 7.36 -37.39
C HIS A 278 -11.02 7.30 -37.60
N THR A 279 -11.51 6.74 -38.70
CA THR A 279 -12.93 6.79 -39.07
C THR A 279 -13.55 5.42 -38.94
N LEU A 280 -14.64 5.35 -38.17
CA LEU A 280 -15.56 4.22 -38.13
C LEU A 280 -16.85 4.64 -38.84
N GLN A 281 -17.28 3.86 -39.83
CA GLN A 281 -18.56 4.07 -40.50
C GLN A 281 -19.72 3.63 -39.61
N THR A 282 -20.94 4.00 -40.00
CA THR A 282 -22.17 3.64 -39.25
C THR A 282 -22.23 2.13 -38.95
N SER A 283 -22.54 1.79 -37.71
CA SER A 283 -22.60 0.42 -37.18
C SER A 283 -21.28 -0.35 -37.19
N GLU A 284 -20.15 0.34 -37.12
CA GLU A 284 -18.82 -0.28 -36.92
C GLU A 284 -18.31 -0.15 -35.50
N PHE A 285 -18.96 0.69 -34.70
CA PHE A 285 -18.70 0.83 -33.28
C PHE A 285 -19.85 0.20 -32.47
N PHE A 286 -19.49 -0.57 -31.46
CA PHE A 286 -20.41 -1.17 -30.49
C PHE A 286 -19.90 -0.88 -29.08
N GLU A 287 -20.81 -0.53 -28.18
CA GLU A 287 -20.51 -0.37 -26.77
C GLU A 287 -21.67 -0.81 -25.89
N GLY A 288 -21.39 -1.08 -24.61
CA GLY A 288 -22.42 -1.41 -23.64
C GLY A 288 -21.92 -1.35 -22.21
N GLY A 289 -22.88 -1.56 -21.31
CA GLY A 289 -22.65 -1.61 -19.88
C GLY A 289 -23.43 -2.73 -19.22
N ILE A 290 -22.90 -3.28 -18.12
CA ILE A 290 -23.59 -4.26 -17.27
C ILE A 290 -23.32 -3.97 -15.80
N ASP A 291 -24.38 -3.89 -14.98
CA ASP A 291 -24.31 -3.84 -13.53
C ASP A 291 -24.13 -5.26 -12.98
N LEU A 292 -22.90 -5.56 -12.57
CA LEU A 292 -22.54 -6.86 -11.99
C LEU A 292 -23.20 -7.08 -10.63
N THR A 293 -23.38 -6.04 -9.83
CA THR A 293 -23.94 -6.17 -8.49
C THR A 293 -25.43 -6.53 -8.56
N GLU A 294 -26.20 -5.83 -9.38
CA GLU A 294 -27.63 -6.09 -9.58
C GLU A 294 -27.88 -7.50 -10.13
N ASN A 295 -27.01 -7.95 -11.04
CA ASN A 295 -27.10 -9.28 -11.65
C ASN A 295 -26.41 -10.40 -10.83
N LYS A 296 -25.90 -10.10 -9.62
CA LYS A 296 -25.20 -11.05 -8.71
C LYS A 296 -23.92 -11.66 -9.30
N LEU A 297 -23.27 -10.92 -10.20
CA LEU A 297 -21.99 -11.23 -10.83
C LEU A 297 -20.82 -10.55 -10.14
N GLY A 298 -21.08 -9.52 -9.32
CA GLY A 298 -20.05 -8.74 -8.62
C GLY A 298 -19.23 -9.52 -7.58
N GLY A 299 -18.24 -8.83 -7.03
CA GLY A 299 -17.33 -9.30 -5.99
C GLY A 299 -16.12 -10.08 -6.50
N ARG A 300 -16.03 -10.28 -7.82
CA ARG A 300 -15.00 -11.05 -8.51
C ARG A 300 -13.92 -10.12 -9.07
N CYS A 301 -12.78 -10.68 -9.42
CA CYS A 301 -11.77 -9.96 -10.19
C CYS A 301 -11.85 -10.38 -11.65
N PHE A 302 -12.44 -9.57 -12.51
CA PHE A 302 -12.30 -9.78 -13.94
C PHE A 302 -10.93 -9.30 -14.39
N ASN A 303 -10.09 -10.25 -14.75
CA ASN A 303 -8.71 -10.00 -15.10
C ASN A 303 -8.55 -9.68 -16.60
N VAL A 304 -9.25 -10.44 -17.43
CA VAL A 304 -9.16 -10.36 -18.89
C VAL A 304 -10.54 -10.13 -19.45
N PHE A 305 -10.62 -9.33 -20.51
CA PHE A 305 -11.75 -9.36 -21.41
C PHE A 305 -11.34 -9.91 -22.78
N ILE A 306 -12.21 -10.69 -23.40
CA ILE A 306 -12.09 -11.12 -24.79
C ILE A 306 -13.34 -10.64 -25.52
N ALA A 307 -13.15 -9.72 -26.45
CA ALA A 307 -14.21 -9.27 -27.34
C ALA A 307 -14.14 -10.09 -28.63
N ASP A 308 -15.24 -10.67 -29.09
CA ASP A 308 -15.26 -11.48 -30.30
C ASP A 308 -16.40 -11.13 -31.25
N THR A 309 -16.22 -11.50 -32.52
CA THR A 309 -17.32 -11.56 -33.48
C THR A 309 -17.78 -13.00 -33.70
N ARG A 310 -19.08 -13.14 -33.99
CA ARG A 310 -19.73 -14.45 -34.05
C ARG A 310 -20.86 -14.52 -35.08
N SER A 311 -21.22 -15.74 -35.45
CA SER A 311 -22.19 -15.98 -36.53
C SER A 311 -23.65 -15.65 -36.16
N SER A 312 -23.99 -15.65 -34.87
CA SER A 312 -25.34 -15.36 -34.35
C SER A 312 -25.27 -15.12 -32.84
N GLN A 313 -26.41 -14.80 -32.20
CA GLN A 313 -26.54 -14.68 -30.74
C GLN A 313 -26.50 -16.05 -30.02
N SER A 314 -26.59 -17.17 -30.73
CA SER A 314 -26.68 -18.50 -30.13
C SER A 314 -25.42 -18.86 -29.35
N LEU A 315 -25.53 -19.44 -28.14
CA LEU A 315 -24.37 -19.89 -27.35
C LEU A 315 -23.49 -20.95 -28.05
N THR A 316 -24.00 -21.60 -29.11
CA THR A 316 -23.25 -22.56 -29.92
C THR A 316 -22.79 -21.99 -31.27
N ALA A 317 -22.80 -20.67 -31.42
CA ALA A 317 -22.38 -19.97 -32.63
C ALA A 317 -20.95 -20.31 -33.05
N THR A 318 -20.66 -20.10 -34.33
CA THR A 318 -19.26 -20.07 -34.78
C THR A 318 -18.65 -18.76 -34.33
N LEU A 319 -17.56 -18.87 -33.57
CA LEU A 319 -16.72 -17.75 -33.17
C LEU A 319 -15.72 -17.48 -34.28
N PHE A 320 -15.43 -16.21 -34.53
CA PHE A 320 -14.58 -15.80 -35.63
C PHE A 320 -13.29 -15.17 -35.11
N ASP A 321 -13.28 -13.86 -34.93
CA ASP A 321 -12.09 -13.11 -34.54
C ASP A 321 -12.22 -12.60 -33.11
N PHE A 322 -11.10 -12.34 -32.43
CA PHE A 322 -11.13 -11.82 -31.06
C PHE A 322 -10.00 -10.87 -30.69
N ALA A 323 -10.38 -9.76 -30.05
CA ALA A 323 -9.46 -8.88 -29.37
C ALA A 323 -9.41 -9.23 -27.88
N ARG A 324 -8.21 -9.23 -27.29
CA ARG A 324 -8.00 -9.62 -25.90
C ARG A 324 -7.28 -8.54 -25.10
N GLY A 325 -8.00 -7.89 -24.19
CA GLY A 325 -7.42 -6.91 -23.27
C GLY A 325 -7.31 -7.41 -21.83
N ARG A 326 -6.45 -6.73 -21.07
CA ARG A 326 -6.35 -6.89 -19.61
C ARG A 326 -7.15 -5.78 -18.94
N LEU A 327 -8.03 -6.16 -18.01
CA LEU A 327 -8.76 -5.24 -17.16
C LEU A 327 -8.06 -5.11 -15.81
N GLY A 328 -7.99 -6.18 -15.00
CA GLY A 328 -7.15 -6.26 -13.81
C GLY A 328 -7.79 -5.78 -12.50
N GLU A 329 -9.08 -6.05 -12.26
CA GLU A 329 -9.87 -5.50 -11.15
C GLU A 329 -9.42 -5.81 -9.70
N CYS A 330 -8.37 -6.61 -9.50
CA CYS A 330 -7.85 -6.85 -8.17
C CYS A 330 -6.95 -5.70 -7.69
N SER A 331 -6.78 -5.56 -6.37
CA SER A 331 -5.84 -4.62 -5.75
C SER A 331 -5.00 -5.31 -4.67
N VAL A 332 -3.82 -4.76 -4.35
CA VAL A 332 -2.96 -5.28 -3.27
C VAL A 332 -2.87 -4.33 -2.09
N VAL A 333 -2.85 -4.89 -0.88
CA VAL A 333 -2.57 -4.17 0.37
C VAL A 333 -1.41 -4.84 1.08
N LEU A 334 -0.46 -4.06 1.59
CA LEU A 334 0.71 -4.54 2.32
C LEU A 334 0.63 -4.15 3.80
N THR A 335 0.76 -5.14 4.69
CA THR A 335 0.93 -4.95 6.14
C THR A 335 2.27 -5.56 6.54
N THR A 336 3.00 -4.92 7.44
CA THR A 336 4.28 -5.44 7.95
C THR A 336 4.20 -5.76 9.45
N THR A 337 5.17 -6.49 9.98
CA THR A 337 5.23 -6.85 11.40
C THR A 337 6.69 -7.17 11.77
N PRO A 338 7.34 -6.32 12.60
CA PRO A 338 8.69 -6.58 13.08
C PRO A 338 8.72 -7.83 13.95
N SER A 339 9.83 -8.56 13.92
CA SER A 339 10.03 -9.71 14.81
C SER A 339 10.10 -9.32 16.30
N SER A 340 10.32 -8.04 16.60
CA SER A 340 10.14 -7.46 17.92
C SER A 340 9.97 -5.95 17.88
N THR A 341 9.12 -5.41 18.74
CA THR A 341 8.99 -3.95 19.01
C THR A 341 9.63 -3.53 20.33
N ALA A 342 10.27 -4.47 21.04
CA ALA A 342 10.92 -4.19 22.32
C ALA A 342 12.18 -3.34 22.14
N ASP A 343 12.47 -2.51 23.14
CA ASP A 343 13.70 -1.74 23.20
C ASP A 343 14.93 -2.67 23.20
N ARG A 344 15.97 -2.24 22.50
CA ARG A 344 17.18 -3.02 22.25
C ARG A 344 18.38 -2.27 22.80
N THR A 345 19.32 -2.98 23.42
CA THR A 345 20.59 -2.38 23.82
C THR A 345 21.53 -2.24 22.62
N PHE A 346 22.23 -1.12 22.54
CA PHE A 346 23.27 -0.89 21.54
C PHE A 346 24.32 -2.00 21.57
N GLY A 347 24.66 -2.56 20.40
CA GLY A 347 25.55 -3.72 20.28
C GLY A 347 24.88 -5.08 20.50
N SER A 348 23.56 -5.15 20.71
CA SER A 348 22.82 -6.42 20.76
C SER A 348 23.06 -7.26 19.50
N THR A 349 23.31 -8.56 19.67
CA THR A 349 23.51 -9.53 18.58
C THR A 349 22.27 -10.33 18.23
N THR A 350 21.15 -10.12 18.95
CA THR A 350 19.89 -10.78 18.62
C THR A 350 19.45 -10.31 17.23
N PRO A 351 18.97 -11.19 16.34
CA PRO A 351 18.44 -10.75 15.06
C PRO A 351 17.25 -9.78 15.20
N ILE A 352 17.03 -8.95 14.20
CA ILE A 352 15.81 -8.18 14.02
C ILE A 352 15.41 -8.20 12.54
N THR A 353 14.20 -8.63 12.29
CA THR A 353 13.64 -8.82 10.95
C THR A 353 12.25 -8.21 10.91
N ASP A 354 11.67 -8.17 9.72
CA ASP A 354 10.31 -7.71 9.46
C ASP A 354 9.64 -8.68 8.50
N THR A 355 8.33 -8.87 8.64
CA THR A 355 7.53 -9.76 7.81
C THR A 355 6.42 -9.00 7.15
N ALA A 356 6.39 -9.05 5.82
CA ALA A 356 5.31 -8.53 4.99
C ALA A 356 4.21 -9.57 4.80
N ASP A 357 2.97 -9.15 4.95
CA ASP A 357 1.75 -9.83 4.53
C ASP A 357 1.09 -8.99 3.43
N ILE A 358 0.92 -9.58 2.24
CA ILE A 358 0.33 -8.94 1.06
C ILE A 358 -1.02 -9.60 0.83
N VAL A 359 -2.09 -8.83 0.96
CA VAL A 359 -3.46 -9.30 0.75
C VAL A 359 -3.94 -8.83 -0.61
N GLY A 360 -4.31 -9.79 -1.45
CA GLY A 360 -5.10 -9.52 -2.64
C GLY A 360 -6.54 -9.16 -2.25
N SER A 361 -7.10 -8.12 -2.83
CA SER A 361 -8.47 -7.68 -2.59
C SER A 361 -9.23 -7.54 -3.90
N THR A 362 -10.44 -8.10 -3.94
CA THR A 362 -11.42 -7.82 -5.00
C THR A 362 -12.16 -6.53 -4.64
N SER A 363 -12.52 -5.73 -5.64
CA SER A 363 -13.49 -4.66 -5.43
C SER A 363 -14.79 -5.29 -4.89
N GLY A 364 -15.32 -4.76 -3.77
CA GLY A 364 -16.62 -5.20 -3.21
C GLY A 364 -16.63 -6.43 -2.28
N GLY A 365 -15.49 -7.06 -1.96
CA GLY A 365 -15.41 -8.05 -0.87
C GLY A 365 -16.07 -9.42 -1.14
N GLY A 366 -16.31 -9.77 -2.40
CA GLY A 366 -17.00 -11.02 -2.78
C GLY A 366 -16.08 -12.18 -3.15
N GLY A 367 -15.25 -12.65 -2.21
CA GLY A 367 -14.51 -13.90 -2.34
C GLY A 367 -13.03 -13.78 -2.01
N ALA A 368 -12.32 -14.92 -2.01
CA ALA A 368 -10.87 -14.94 -1.86
C ALA A 368 -10.24 -14.49 -3.18
N ALA A 369 -9.59 -13.32 -3.20
CA ALA A 369 -8.81 -12.89 -4.34
C ALA A 369 -7.65 -13.88 -4.59
N PRO A 370 -7.10 -13.96 -5.81
CA PRO A 370 -5.90 -14.77 -6.06
C PRO A 370 -4.70 -14.30 -5.24
N THR A 371 -3.82 -15.23 -4.85
CA THR A 371 -2.59 -14.90 -4.11
C THR A 371 -1.67 -14.02 -4.95
N PRO A 372 -1.26 -12.83 -4.48
CA PRO A 372 -0.33 -11.97 -5.22
C PRO A 372 1.07 -12.58 -5.37
N THR A 373 1.65 -12.50 -6.56
CA THR A 373 3.03 -12.91 -6.82
C THR A 373 3.91 -11.68 -7.11
N GLY A 374 5.14 -11.69 -6.60
CA GLY A 374 6.06 -10.56 -6.81
C GLY A 374 7.24 -10.56 -5.87
N THR A 375 7.77 -9.37 -5.59
CA THR A 375 8.92 -9.18 -4.69
C THR A 375 8.64 -8.08 -3.68
N VAL A 376 9.13 -8.27 -2.44
CA VAL A 376 9.11 -7.26 -1.39
C VAL A 376 10.54 -6.76 -1.14
N THR A 377 10.73 -5.45 -1.17
CA THR A 377 11.96 -4.80 -0.73
C THR A 377 11.73 -4.20 0.66
N PHE A 378 12.54 -4.61 1.63
CA PHE A 378 12.47 -4.12 3.00
C PHE A 378 13.50 -3.02 3.26
N PHE A 379 13.15 -2.08 4.14
CA PHE A 379 13.97 -0.96 4.54
C PHE A 379 13.92 -0.77 6.05
N LEU A 380 15.01 -0.26 6.62
CA LEU A 380 15.07 0.19 8.00
C LEU A 380 15.49 1.67 8.04
N CYS A 381 14.63 2.53 8.58
CA CYS A 381 14.96 3.92 8.84
C CYS A 381 15.73 4.04 10.16
N SER A 382 16.91 4.66 10.10
CA SER A 382 17.64 5.15 11.27
C SER A 382 16.95 6.39 11.89
N PRO A 383 17.30 6.80 13.13
CA PRO A 383 16.70 7.97 13.76
C PRO A 383 16.72 9.25 12.91
N ALA A 384 17.79 9.44 12.14
CA ALA A 384 17.97 10.60 11.24
C ALA A 384 17.04 10.55 10.01
N GLN A 385 16.57 9.37 9.62
CA GLN A 385 15.74 9.12 8.43
C GLN A 385 14.23 9.08 8.77
N LEU A 386 13.86 9.23 10.04
CA LEU A 386 12.45 9.33 10.46
C LEU A 386 11.89 10.73 10.23
N SER A 387 10.58 10.81 9.99
CA SER A 387 9.83 12.06 9.91
C SER A 387 8.67 12.08 10.91
N PRO A 388 8.69 12.93 11.96
CA PRO A 388 9.81 13.79 12.38
C PRO A 388 11.03 13.00 12.85
N THR A 389 12.22 13.61 12.80
CA THR A 389 13.49 12.98 13.19
C THR A 389 13.42 12.40 14.60
N ASN A 390 13.89 11.16 14.75
CA ASN A 390 13.97 10.38 16.00
C ASN A 390 12.63 10.06 16.70
N THR A 391 11.49 10.61 16.26
CA THR A 391 10.19 10.41 16.94
C THR A 391 9.10 9.87 16.01
N GLY A 392 9.24 10.08 14.71
CA GLY A 392 8.25 9.72 13.70
C GLY A 392 8.38 8.29 13.16
N ILE A 393 7.97 8.15 11.90
CA ILE A 393 7.93 6.90 11.15
C ILE A 393 8.85 6.95 9.92
N CYS A 394 9.04 5.80 9.29
CA CYS A 394 9.74 5.67 8.01
C CYS A 394 8.76 5.99 6.87
N THR A 395 9.04 7.03 6.07
CA THR A 395 8.16 7.49 4.96
C THR A 395 8.71 7.06 3.59
N ASP A 396 7.88 7.11 2.53
CA ASP A 396 8.09 6.40 1.25
C ASP A 396 9.25 6.85 0.33
N ALA A 397 10.18 7.65 0.83
CA ALA A 397 11.45 7.98 0.16
C ALA A 397 12.69 7.66 1.02
N ASN A 398 12.49 7.15 2.23
CA ASN A 398 13.53 6.97 3.24
C ASN A 398 13.75 5.48 3.57
N GLY A 399 14.87 5.24 4.25
CA GLY A 399 15.25 3.93 4.79
C GLY A 399 16.44 3.33 4.06
N THR A 400 17.23 2.57 4.81
CA THR A 400 18.34 1.78 4.27
C THR A 400 17.81 0.39 3.94
N GLN A 401 18.02 -0.08 2.71
CA GLN A 401 17.53 -1.39 2.28
C GLN A 401 18.12 -2.53 3.14
N VAL A 402 17.25 -3.44 3.56
CA VAL A 402 17.60 -4.63 4.36
C VAL A 402 17.76 -5.82 3.43
N GLY A 403 19.01 -6.13 3.07
CA GLY A 403 19.32 -7.25 2.18
C GLY A 403 18.83 -7.03 0.74
N SER A 404 18.62 -8.12 0.00
CA SER A 404 18.07 -8.10 -1.37
C SER A 404 16.55 -8.21 -1.37
N PRO A 405 15.84 -7.79 -2.43
CA PRO A 405 14.41 -8.03 -2.57
C PRO A 405 14.06 -9.52 -2.42
N VAL A 406 12.95 -9.80 -1.73
CA VAL A 406 12.52 -11.16 -1.37
C VAL A 406 11.30 -11.52 -2.19
N THR A 407 11.36 -12.65 -2.92
CA THR A 407 10.19 -13.18 -3.65
C THR A 407 9.10 -13.60 -2.66
N THR A 408 7.85 -13.26 -2.97
CA THR A 408 6.72 -13.65 -2.12
C THR A 408 6.44 -15.15 -2.21
N SER A 409 5.92 -15.70 -1.11
CA SER A 409 5.36 -17.06 -1.06
C SER A 409 3.92 -17.03 -0.58
N GLU A 410 3.08 -17.97 -1.00
CA GLU A 410 1.72 -18.07 -0.47
C GLU A 410 1.74 -18.36 1.03
N LYS A 411 0.99 -17.55 1.80
CA LYS A 411 0.77 -17.78 3.23
C LYS A 411 -0.49 -18.61 3.44
N VAL A 412 -1.57 -18.16 2.81
CA VAL A 412 -2.87 -18.82 2.68
C VAL A 412 -3.48 -18.35 1.35
N PRO A 413 -4.47 -19.05 0.77
CA PRO A 413 -5.10 -18.60 -0.47
C PRO A 413 -5.53 -17.12 -0.41
N GLY A 414 -5.07 -16.32 -1.37
CA GLY A 414 -5.31 -14.89 -1.47
C GLY A 414 -4.36 -13.98 -0.69
N THR A 415 -3.41 -14.56 0.06
CA THR A 415 -2.40 -13.81 0.82
C THR A 415 -1.00 -14.33 0.55
N ALA A 416 -0.08 -13.42 0.23
CA ALA A 416 1.33 -13.70 0.09
C ALA A 416 2.12 -13.16 1.28
N THR A 417 3.32 -13.70 1.52
CA THR A 417 4.21 -13.26 2.59
C THR A 417 5.66 -13.23 2.13
N ALA A 418 6.46 -12.37 2.77
CA ALA A 418 7.91 -12.33 2.64
C ALA A 418 8.52 -11.88 3.97
N THR A 419 9.74 -12.32 4.30
CA THR A 419 10.46 -11.91 5.50
C THR A 419 11.82 -11.34 5.12
N SER A 420 12.19 -10.21 5.74
CA SER A 420 13.46 -9.54 5.50
C SER A 420 14.67 -10.33 6.01
N ALA A 421 15.85 -9.97 5.51
CA ALA A 421 17.11 -10.38 6.13
C ALA A 421 17.30 -9.73 7.53
N ASP A 422 18.24 -10.23 8.31
CA ASP A 422 18.57 -9.62 9.61
C ASP A 422 19.13 -8.19 9.44
N ALA A 423 18.45 -7.22 10.06
CA ALA A 423 18.82 -5.81 10.02
C ALA A 423 19.70 -5.37 11.19
N GLN A 424 20.16 -6.29 12.06
CA GLN A 424 20.96 -5.98 13.25
C GLN A 424 22.17 -5.09 12.95
N SER A 425 22.86 -5.32 11.83
CA SER A 425 24.07 -4.57 11.46
C SER A 425 23.80 -3.09 11.12
N LEU A 426 22.53 -2.72 10.89
CA LEU A 426 22.11 -1.35 10.57
C LEU A 426 21.86 -0.50 11.83
N LEU A 427 21.86 -1.11 13.02
CA LEU A 427 21.64 -0.44 14.31
C LEU A 427 22.90 0.30 14.80
N THR A 428 23.30 1.34 14.08
CA THR A 428 24.60 2.01 14.25
C THR A 428 24.61 3.20 15.20
N VAL A 429 23.45 3.73 15.56
CA VAL A 429 23.28 4.84 16.51
C VAL A 429 22.15 4.60 17.51
N LEU A 430 22.15 5.31 18.63
CA LEU A 430 21.04 5.31 19.59
C LEU A 430 19.84 6.06 19.01
N GLY A 431 18.62 5.62 19.37
CA GLY A 431 17.38 6.30 18.99
C GLY A 431 16.31 5.35 18.45
N ARG A 432 15.25 5.93 17.88
CA ARG A 432 14.13 5.19 17.29
C ARG A 432 14.48 4.70 15.87
N TYR A 433 14.14 3.45 15.59
CA TYR A 433 14.19 2.85 14.26
C TYR A 433 12.80 2.35 13.88
N CYS A 434 12.48 2.38 12.58
CA CYS A 434 11.21 1.85 12.06
C CYS A 434 11.45 1.11 10.75
N PHE A 435 10.82 -0.06 10.61
CA PHE A 435 10.78 -0.78 9.34
C PHE A 435 9.80 -0.14 8.35
N ARG A 436 10.02 -0.45 7.08
CA ARG A 436 9.13 -0.19 5.95
C ARG A 436 9.35 -1.30 4.91
N ALA A 437 8.31 -1.66 4.19
CA ALA A 437 8.42 -2.53 3.03
C ALA A 437 7.70 -1.93 1.81
N HIS A 438 8.18 -2.31 0.63
CA HIS A 438 7.60 -1.97 -0.66
C HIS A 438 7.44 -3.25 -1.49
N PHE A 439 6.21 -3.58 -1.85
CA PHE A 439 5.85 -4.70 -2.70
C PHE A 439 5.69 -4.25 -4.15
N VAL A 440 6.22 -5.03 -5.08
CA VAL A 440 5.99 -4.92 -6.52
C VAL A 440 5.51 -6.27 -7.02
N ALA A 441 4.30 -6.31 -7.56
CA ALA A 441 3.76 -7.50 -8.21
C ALA A 441 4.55 -7.84 -9.47
N ALA A 442 4.66 -9.12 -9.79
CA ALA A 442 5.34 -9.56 -10.99
C ALA A 442 4.64 -8.98 -12.23
N SER A 443 5.39 -8.56 -13.25
CA SER A 443 4.81 -8.00 -14.48
C SER A 443 3.95 -9.02 -15.24
N ASN A 444 4.23 -10.31 -15.05
CA ASN A 444 3.45 -11.43 -15.55
C ASN A 444 2.49 -12.02 -14.50
N ASP A 445 2.31 -11.37 -13.34
CA ASP A 445 1.23 -11.74 -12.44
C ASP A 445 -0.08 -11.62 -13.22
N PRO A 446 -0.92 -12.66 -13.23
CA PRO A 446 -2.15 -12.61 -13.98
C PRO A 446 -3.05 -11.51 -13.44
N ASN A 447 -3.19 -11.33 -12.12
CA ASN A 447 -4.24 -10.51 -11.49
C ASN A 447 -3.79 -9.13 -11.00
N TYR A 448 -2.48 -8.95 -10.75
CA TYR A 448 -1.92 -7.72 -10.19
C TYR A 448 -0.77 -7.12 -11.01
N PRO A 449 -0.72 -7.23 -12.35
CA PRO A 449 0.48 -6.94 -13.13
C PRO A 449 1.01 -5.53 -12.88
N GLY A 450 2.23 -5.43 -12.34
CA GLY A 450 2.90 -4.16 -12.08
C GLY A 450 2.31 -3.32 -10.94
N GLN A 451 1.32 -3.82 -10.19
CA GLN A 451 0.82 -3.12 -9.02
C GLN A 451 1.85 -3.07 -7.91
N THR A 452 1.80 -2.00 -7.12
CA THR A 452 2.70 -1.79 -5.98
C THR A 452 1.92 -1.51 -4.71
N ALA A 453 2.47 -1.88 -3.56
CA ALA A 453 1.92 -1.52 -2.26
C ALA A 453 3.06 -1.19 -1.26
N ASP A 454 2.83 -0.20 -0.41
CA ASP A 454 3.71 0.17 0.70
C ASP A 454 3.09 -0.23 2.06
N THR A 455 3.91 -0.27 3.11
CA THR A 455 3.48 -0.56 4.48
C THR A 455 2.30 0.33 4.91
N SER A 456 1.16 -0.30 5.19
CA SER A 456 -0.07 0.39 5.63
C SER A 456 -0.12 0.70 7.14
N ASN A 457 0.75 0.09 7.95
CA ASN A 457 0.77 0.19 9.41
C ASN A 457 2.09 0.75 10.01
N PRO A 458 2.67 1.85 9.46
CA PRO A 458 4.05 2.25 9.74
C PRO A 458 4.33 2.65 11.21
N THR A 459 3.30 2.92 12.01
CA THR A 459 3.46 3.24 13.44
C THR A 459 3.75 2.01 14.30
N ALA A 460 3.34 0.82 13.85
CA ALA A 460 3.58 -0.46 14.53
C ALA A 460 4.98 -1.03 14.24
N GLU A 461 5.73 -0.41 13.33
CA GLU A 461 6.99 -0.90 12.79
C GLU A 461 8.24 -0.49 13.57
N CYS A 462 8.06 0.18 14.72
CA CYS A 462 9.13 0.91 15.37
C CYS A 462 9.59 0.28 16.69
N PHE A 463 10.89 0.41 16.97
CA PHE A 463 11.54 0.07 18.25
C PHE A 463 12.63 1.10 18.57
N LYS A 464 13.22 1.05 19.77
CA LYS A 464 14.36 1.92 20.13
C LYS A 464 15.63 1.15 20.40
N VAL A 465 16.75 1.78 20.08
CA VAL A 465 18.09 1.37 20.50
C VAL A 465 18.57 2.28 21.62
N THR A 466 18.81 1.71 22.79
CA THR A 466 19.18 2.40 24.04
C THR A 466 20.55 1.93 24.55
N SER A 467 21.12 2.68 25.49
CA SER A 467 22.34 2.29 26.21
C SER A 467 22.19 2.66 27.67
N VAL A 468 22.88 1.92 28.55
CA VAL A 468 22.92 2.19 29.99
C VAL A 468 24.25 2.88 30.29
N ALA A 469 24.20 4.05 30.93
CA ALA A 469 25.39 4.73 31.42
C ALA A 469 25.85 4.10 32.74
N SER A 470 27.16 4.02 32.96
CA SER A 470 27.75 3.69 34.26
C SER A 470 28.58 4.87 34.77
N LEU A 471 28.58 5.06 36.08
CA LEU A 471 29.33 6.12 36.77
C LEU A 471 30.18 5.49 37.87
N THR A 472 31.40 6.00 38.06
CA THR A 472 32.26 5.66 39.20
C THR A 472 32.79 6.96 39.83
N THR A 473 33.03 6.96 41.13
CA THR A 473 33.58 8.13 41.85
C THR A 473 34.79 7.73 42.70
N ALA A 474 35.67 8.70 42.99
CA ALA A 474 36.83 8.49 43.86
C ALA A 474 37.08 9.74 44.73
N GLN A 475 37.27 9.53 46.04
CA GLN A 475 37.52 10.60 47.00
C GLN A 475 39.02 10.91 47.17
N LYS A 476 39.37 12.18 47.44
CA LYS A 476 40.72 12.62 47.86
C LYS A 476 40.61 13.51 49.11
N TRP A 477 41.50 13.30 50.09
CA TRP A 477 41.56 14.10 51.32
C TRP A 477 42.95 14.72 51.51
N LEU A 478 43.00 15.98 51.91
CA LEU A 478 44.24 16.73 52.12
C LEU A 478 44.47 16.93 53.63
N PRO A 479 45.57 16.38 54.20
CA PRO A 479 45.89 16.57 55.60
C PRO A 479 46.25 18.01 55.92
N GLN A 480 45.81 18.49 57.08
CA GLN A 480 46.13 19.80 57.65
C GLN A 480 46.53 19.65 59.12
N ASP A 481 47.34 20.57 59.62
CA ASP A 481 47.79 20.63 61.01
C ASP A 481 47.90 22.08 61.51
N THR A 482 47.90 22.27 62.82
CA THR A 482 48.05 23.58 63.48
C THR A 482 48.91 23.45 64.73
N ALA A 483 49.98 24.24 64.81
CA ALA A 483 50.82 24.34 65.99
C ALA A 483 50.50 25.62 66.77
N THR A 484 50.43 25.51 68.09
CA THR A 484 50.37 26.66 69.02
C THR A 484 51.69 26.76 69.77
N VAL A 485 52.36 27.91 69.67
CA VAL A 485 53.63 28.20 70.33
C VAL A 485 53.38 29.13 71.50
N THR A 486 53.85 28.74 72.68
CA THR A 486 53.71 29.53 73.92
C THR A 486 55.07 29.68 74.61
N ALA A 487 55.22 30.75 75.38
CA ALA A 487 56.40 31.01 76.20
C ALA A 487 56.03 31.14 77.67
N SER A 488 56.94 30.74 78.56
CA SER A 488 56.74 30.88 80.01
C SER A 488 56.54 32.35 80.40
N GLY A 489 55.68 32.59 81.39
CA GLY A 489 55.37 33.94 81.87
C GLY A 489 54.53 34.80 80.90
N GLY A 490 54.02 34.23 79.80
CA GLY A 490 53.19 34.95 78.83
C GLY A 490 53.97 35.87 77.90
N ALA A 491 55.27 35.62 77.72
CA ALA A 491 56.09 36.38 76.79
C ALA A 491 55.55 36.27 75.36
N ALA A 492 55.61 37.38 74.61
CA ALA A 492 55.20 37.39 73.21
C ALA A 492 56.11 36.47 72.38
N VAL A 493 55.51 35.63 71.54
CA VAL A 493 56.23 34.72 70.64
C VAL A 493 56.27 35.32 69.24
N ALA A 494 57.45 35.34 68.62
CA ALA A 494 57.62 35.73 67.22
C ALA A 494 58.56 34.74 66.52
N GLY A 495 58.16 34.28 65.34
CA GLY A 495 58.92 33.33 64.54
C GLY A 495 58.07 32.58 63.52
N THR A 496 58.57 31.45 63.05
CA THR A 496 57.90 30.60 62.06
C THR A 496 57.86 29.14 62.49
N VAL A 497 56.84 28.39 62.06
CA VAL A 497 56.74 26.94 62.24
C VAL A 497 56.85 26.23 60.89
N THR A 498 57.66 25.17 60.85
CA THR A 498 57.73 24.24 59.73
C THR A 498 57.13 22.90 60.14
N PHE A 499 56.14 22.41 59.39
CA PHE A 499 55.46 21.13 59.61
C PHE A 499 56.01 20.08 58.67
N SER A 500 56.33 18.89 59.20
CA SER A 500 56.70 17.73 58.40
C SER A 500 55.65 16.63 58.57
N LEU A 501 55.07 16.20 57.46
CA LEU A 501 54.08 15.13 57.37
C LEU A 501 54.78 13.81 57.06
N TYR A 502 54.36 12.74 57.73
CA TYR A 502 54.85 11.37 57.53
C TYR A 502 53.68 10.42 57.29
N GLU A 503 53.88 9.38 56.48
CA GLU A 503 52.94 8.26 56.30
C GLU A 503 53.28 7.07 57.22
N SER A 504 53.81 7.40 58.41
CA SER A 504 54.09 6.49 59.52
C SER A 504 53.40 7.01 60.78
N ALA A 505 53.21 6.16 61.78
CA ALA A 505 52.52 6.56 63.02
C ALA A 505 53.40 7.38 63.97
N ASP A 506 54.72 7.32 63.82
CA ASP A 506 55.70 7.73 64.84
C ASP A 506 56.72 8.77 64.30
N CYS A 507 56.43 9.40 63.16
CA CYS A 507 57.30 10.35 62.48
C CYS A 507 58.68 9.76 62.15
N SER A 508 58.74 8.44 61.96
CA SER A 508 59.92 7.75 61.46
C SER A 508 60.00 7.84 59.94
N GLY A 509 61.22 7.72 59.40
CA GLY A 509 61.48 7.79 57.97
C GLY A 509 61.63 9.21 57.43
N THR A 510 61.43 9.37 56.12
CA THR A 510 61.51 10.67 55.44
C THR A 510 60.13 11.31 55.42
N ALA A 511 60.04 12.61 55.73
CA ALA A 511 58.80 13.35 55.60
C ALA A 511 58.31 13.31 54.15
N VAL A 512 57.06 12.92 53.94
CA VAL A 512 56.46 12.86 52.60
C VAL A 512 56.12 14.25 52.07
N GLN A 513 55.93 15.22 52.98
CA GLN A 513 55.76 16.61 52.63
C GLN A 513 56.16 17.54 53.78
N THR A 514 56.68 18.72 53.44
CA THR A 514 56.98 19.78 54.39
C THR A 514 56.17 21.03 54.06
N PHE A 515 55.55 21.63 55.07
CA PHE A 515 54.76 22.85 54.94
C PHE A 515 55.39 23.96 55.77
N GLY A 516 55.65 25.11 55.14
CA GLY A 516 56.26 26.27 55.75
C GLY A 516 57.68 26.57 55.25
N PRO A 517 58.39 27.50 55.90
CA PRO A 517 58.05 28.13 57.19
C PRO A 517 56.77 28.97 57.15
N ILE A 518 55.89 28.81 58.16
CA ILE A 518 54.64 29.56 58.34
C ILE A 518 54.79 30.50 59.54
N THR A 519 54.56 31.80 59.34
CA THR A 519 54.67 32.80 60.42
C THR A 519 53.64 32.55 61.52
N VAL A 520 54.09 32.66 62.77
CA VAL A 520 53.23 32.60 63.95
C VAL A 520 52.36 33.85 64.02
N ASP A 521 51.05 33.68 64.15
CA ASP A 521 50.06 34.76 64.21
C ASP A 521 50.02 35.44 65.60
N SER A 522 49.15 36.46 65.75
CA SER A 522 49.00 37.19 67.01
C SER A 522 48.48 36.34 68.18
N ASN A 523 47.97 35.14 67.92
CA ASN A 523 47.51 34.18 68.93
C ASN A 523 48.55 33.10 69.24
N GLY A 524 49.76 33.19 68.65
CA GLY A 524 50.78 32.17 68.80
C GLY A 524 50.57 30.94 67.90
N GLN A 525 49.71 30.99 66.88
CA GLN A 525 49.39 29.85 66.02
C GLN A 525 50.05 29.91 64.65
N ALA A 526 50.38 28.74 64.11
CA ALA A 526 50.71 28.55 62.71
C ALA A 526 49.91 27.35 62.17
N THR A 527 49.23 27.51 61.03
CA THR A 527 48.33 26.50 60.46
C THR A 527 48.74 26.20 59.02
N THR A 528 48.79 24.93 58.64
CA THR A 528 49.07 24.54 57.25
C THR A 528 47.94 24.92 56.30
N SER A 529 48.28 25.24 55.05
CA SER A 529 47.32 25.50 53.96
C SER A 529 47.55 24.53 52.79
N ASN A 530 47.54 23.23 53.09
CA ASN A 530 47.75 22.18 52.11
C ASN A 530 46.64 22.19 51.04
N THR A 531 47.03 22.43 49.80
CA THR A 531 46.15 22.39 48.61
C THR A 531 46.62 21.40 47.56
N THR A 532 47.79 20.77 47.76
CA THR A 532 48.50 20.03 46.71
C THR A 532 48.84 18.59 47.09
N TYR A 533 49.06 18.30 48.37
CA TYR A 533 49.40 16.96 48.83
C TYR A 533 48.17 16.24 49.37
N TYR A 534 47.89 15.05 48.83
CA TYR A 534 46.90 14.13 49.38
C TYR A 534 47.53 12.74 49.43
N THR A 535 47.07 11.91 50.36
CA THR A 535 47.59 10.55 50.55
C THR A 535 46.46 9.55 50.70
N THR A 536 46.74 8.30 50.30
CA THR A 536 45.88 7.14 50.57
C THR A 536 46.26 6.43 51.87
N ALA A 537 47.34 6.86 52.55
CA ALA A 537 47.75 6.30 53.83
C ALA A 537 46.65 6.54 54.89
N LYS A 538 46.25 5.46 55.59
CA LYS A 538 45.23 5.54 56.65
C LYS A 538 45.78 6.10 57.96
N THR A 539 47.09 6.06 58.13
CA THR A 539 47.77 6.58 59.32
C THR A 539 48.87 7.51 58.86
N ILE A 540 48.83 8.73 59.39
CA ILE A 540 49.83 9.77 59.16
C ILE A 540 50.28 10.34 60.49
N SER A 541 51.41 11.02 60.49
CA SER A 541 51.85 11.78 61.65
C SER A 541 52.52 13.09 61.28
N TRP A 542 52.53 14.03 62.22
CA TRP A 542 53.04 15.37 62.05
C TRP A 542 54.13 15.67 63.08
N ARG A 543 55.14 16.40 62.63
CA ARG A 543 56.16 17.00 63.49
C ARG A 543 56.34 18.47 63.11
N ALA A 544 56.07 19.37 64.05
CA ALA A 544 56.24 20.80 63.89
C ALA A 544 57.55 21.26 64.54
N THR A 545 58.28 22.17 63.87
CA THR A 545 59.51 22.77 64.41
C THR A 545 59.37 24.29 64.38
N PHE A 546 59.47 24.92 65.55
CA PHE A 546 59.46 26.37 65.68
C PHE A 546 60.86 26.95 65.46
N THR A 547 60.95 28.11 64.83
CA THR A 547 62.17 28.90 64.69
C THR A 547 61.87 30.31 65.16
N SER A 548 62.43 30.68 66.31
CA SER A 548 62.18 31.98 66.93
C SER A 548 62.95 33.09 66.23
N THR A 549 62.34 34.27 66.16
CA THR A 549 62.98 35.51 65.72
C THR A 549 63.09 36.54 66.87
N ASN A 550 62.84 36.11 68.11
CA ASN A 550 62.96 36.94 69.32
C ASN A 550 63.64 36.16 70.47
N ASP A 551 63.70 36.74 71.66
CA ASP A 551 64.46 36.17 72.79
C ASP A 551 63.83 34.91 73.42
N VAL A 552 62.71 34.42 72.89
CA VAL A 552 62.01 33.22 73.40
C VAL A 552 62.75 31.91 73.06
N GLY A 553 63.66 31.93 72.09
CA GLY A 553 64.43 30.76 71.65
C GLY A 553 63.59 29.78 70.81
N SER A 554 64.22 29.03 69.91
CA SER A 554 63.51 28.21 68.91
C SER A 554 62.84 26.92 69.45
N GLY A 555 63.04 26.56 70.72
CA GLY A 555 62.45 25.35 71.32
C GLY A 555 62.91 24.03 70.67
N SER A 556 62.48 22.90 71.24
CA SER A 556 62.61 21.57 70.63
C SER A 556 61.47 21.33 69.64
N PRO A 557 61.62 20.46 68.63
CA PRO A 557 60.50 20.01 67.80
C PRO A 557 59.35 19.49 68.67
N SER A 558 58.12 19.62 68.16
CA SER A 558 56.93 19.07 68.82
C SER A 558 57.07 17.57 69.05
N HIS A 559 56.24 17.04 69.95
CA HIS A 559 55.95 15.61 69.95
C HIS A 559 55.42 15.18 68.57
N CYS A 560 55.66 13.93 68.22
CA CYS A 560 55.05 13.36 67.03
C CYS A 560 53.56 13.16 67.28
N GLU A 561 52.73 13.84 66.51
CA GLU A 561 51.28 13.73 66.60
C GLU A 561 50.76 12.77 65.53
N THR A 562 50.02 11.74 65.94
CA THR A 562 49.50 10.70 65.03
C THR A 562 48.03 10.92 64.75
N MET A 563 47.64 10.79 63.49
CA MET A 563 46.25 10.77 63.04
C MET A 563 45.96 9.47 62.29
N THR A 564 44.79 8.88 62.53
CA THR A 564 44.28 7.77 61.72
C THR A 564 42.94 8.17 61.10
N VAL A 565 42.83 8.00 59.77
CA VAL A 565 41.64 8.32 58.97
C VAL A 565 41.12 7.07 58.29
N THR A 566 39.80 6.87 58.35
CA THR A 566 39.12 5.82 57.59
C THR A 566 38.50 6.43 56.34
N LEU A 567 39.03 6.08 55.16
CA LEU A 567 38.44 6.40 53.86
C LEU A 567 37.62 5.20 53.36
N ASN A 568 36.29 5.34 53.35
CA ASN A 568 35.38 4.35 52.78
C ASN A 568 35.02 4.79 51.35
N ASN A 569 35.81 4.36 50.37
CA ASN A 569 35.47 4.57 48.97
C ASN A 569 34.52 3.44 48.55
N ASP A 570 33.24 3.74 48.39
CA ASP A 570 32.28 2.76 47.87
C ASP A 570 32.58 2.54 46.38
N THR A 571 33.02 1.34 46.02
CA THR A 571 33.24 0.93 44.63
C THR A 571 31.98 0.32 44.00
N GLY A 572 30.86 0.31 44.73
CA GLY A 572 29.57 -0.17 44.25
C GLY A 572 28.88 0.82 43.34
N SER A 573 28.51 0.34 42.15
CA SER A 573 27.49 0.94 41.29
C SER A 573 26.10 0.84 41.87
#